data_AF-W2HEP1-F1
#
_entry.id   AF-W2HEP1-F1
#
_cell.length_a   1.000
_cell.length_b   1.000
_cell.length_c   1.000
_cell.angle_alpha   90.00
_cell.angle_beta   90.00
_cell.angle_gamma   90.00
#
_symmetry.space_group_name_H-M   'P 1'
#
loop_
_entity.id
_entity.type
_entity.pdbx_description
1 polymer ?
#
loop_
_entity_poly.entity_id
_entity_poly.type
_entity_poly.pdbx_seq_one_letter_code
_entity_poly.pdbx_strand_id
1 'polypeptide(L)'
;MAPGADANSMKLVGCKNFVRHNPMTDRFDVHKFHHIEFYCADATNVARRFAWGLGMGQIGKSDQSTGNHVSASYVIQSGEVKLVFTAPYALETEKAPDAVSPIPGYDPEFAQKFVMKHGLAVRAVGILVGDAKAAYESSVQNGGVG
;
A
#
# COMPACT_ATOMS: atom_id res chain seq x y z
N MET A 1 -4.72 60.95 10.72
CA MET A 1 -3.78 59.92 10.25
C MET A 1 -4.20 58.61 10.89
N ALA A 2 -4.73 57.66 10.10
CA ALA A 2 -5.13 56.34 10.60
C ALA A 2 -4.00 55.31 10.39
N PRO A 3 -3.76 54.39 11.33
CA PRO A 3 -2.60 53.49 11.32
C PRO A 3 -2.68 52.45 10.20
N GLY A 4 -1.52 52.05 9.70
CA GLY A 4 -1.34 51.12 8.58
C GLY A 4 -1.98 49.75 8.83
N ALA A 5 -2.73 49.29 7.84
CA ALA A 5 -3.14 47.90 7.74
C ALA A 5 -1.91 47.06 7.39
N ASP A 6 -1.60 46.08 8.24
CA ASP A 6 -0.49 45.15 8.08
C ASP A 6 -0.51 44.46 6.70
N ALA A 7 0.57 44.67 5.96
CA ALA A 7 0.77 44.23 4.59
C ALA A 7 1.18 42.75 4.49
N ASN A 8 0.38 41.85 5.05
CA ASN A 8 0.40 40.44 4.65
C ASN A 8 -0.91 40.12 3.94
N SER A 9 -1.17 40.85 2.84
CA SER A 9 -2.27 40.53 1.94
C SER A 9 -1.93 39.21 1.25
N MET A 10 -2.51 38.10 1.73
CA MET A 10 -2.50 36.83 1.02
C MET A 10 -3.15 37.01 -0.34
N LYS A 11 -2.34 37.26 -1.37
CA LYS A 11 -2.79 37.45 -2.74
C LYS A 11 -3.14 36.10 -3.33
N LEU A 12 -4.42 35.88 -3.62
CA LEU A 12 -4.87 34.68 -4.32
C LEU A 12 -4.37 34.73 -5.77
N VAL A 13 -3.35 33.94 -6.08
CA VAL A 13 -2.72 33.91 -7.42
C VAL A 13 -3.33 32.85 -8.35
N GLY A 14 -4.29 32.05 -7.86
CA GLY A 14 -4.91 30.94 -8.59
C GLY A 14 -4.00 29.70 -8.69
N CYS A 15 -4.57 28.51 -8.92
CA CYS A 15 -3.80 27.25 -8.88
C CYS A 15 -2.62 27.22 -9.87
N LYS A 16 -2.76 27.85 -11.04
CA LYS A 16 -1.72 27.88 -12.08
C LYS A 16 -0.48 28.68 -11.69
N ASN A 17 -0.63 29.72 -10.86
CA ASN A 17 0.48 30.59 -10.45
C ASN A 17 0.90 30.33 -9.00
N PHE A 18 0.30 29.32 -8.35
CA PHE A 18 0.65 28.91 -7.00
C PHE A 18 1.70 27.80 -7.06
N VAL A 19 2.97 28.20 -7.05
CA VAL A 19 4.10 27.28 -6.94
C VAL A 19 4.45 27.10 -5.46
N ARG A 20 4.31 25.88 -4.94
CA ARG A 20 4.76 25.56 -3.57
C ARG A 20 6.30 25.52 -3.54
N HIS A 21 6.89 26.07 -2.49
CA HIS A 21 8.31 25.86 -2.23
C HIS A 21 8.56 24.39 -1.90
N ASN A 22 9.51 23.76 -2.59
CA ASN A 22 9.94 22.40 -2.33
C ASN A 22 11.34 22.43 -1.67
N PRO A 23 11.44 22.22 -0.35
CA PRO A 23 12.72 22.27 0.35
C PRO A 23 13.52 20.97 0.22
N MET A 24 12.98 19.94 -0.46
CA MET A 24 13.65 18.63 -0.68
C MET A 24 14.11 17.96 0.62
N THR A 25 13.23 17.93 1.63
CA THR A 25 13.54 17.45 2.99
C THR A 25 13.14 15.99 3.25
N ASP A 26 13.19 15.14 2.22
CA ASP A 26 12.90 13.72 2.39
C ASP A 26 13.98 13.08 3.29
N ARG A 27 13.56 12.25 4.25
CA ARG A 27 14.46 11.66 5.27
C ARG A 27 15.20 10.41 4.81
N PHE A 28 14.78 9.87 3.68
CA PHE A 28 15.35 8.73 2.99
C PHE A 28 15.01 8.85 1.51
N ASP A 29 15.76 8.16 0.67
CA ASP A 29 15.62 8.24 -0.78
C ASP A 29 14.33 7.54 -1.25
N VAL A 30 13.33 8.33 -1.65
CA VAL A 30 12.03 7.86 -2.15
C VAL A 30 11.98 7.98 -3.68
N HIS A 31 11.73 6.86 -4.37
CA HIS A 31 11.75 6.83 -5.83
C HIS A 31 10.35 7.03 -6.43
N LYS A 32 9.43 6.11 -6.15
CA LYS A 32 8.08 6.09 -6.72
C LYS A 32 7.14 5.15 -5.97
N PHE A 33 5.86 5.16 -6.31
CA PHE A 33 4.95 4.10 -5.88
C PHE A 33 5.40 2.74 -6.43
N HIS A 34 5.38 1.72 -5.56
CA HIS A 34 5.70 0.35 -5.96
C HIS A 34 4.43 -0.46 -6.26
N HIS A 35 3.49 -0.48 -5.31
CA HIS A 35 2.24 -1.23 -5.42
C HIS A 35 1.22 -0.75 -4.37
N ILE A 36 -0.05 -1.09 -4.59
CA ILE A 36 -1.11 -0.95 -3.58
C ILE A 36 -1.63 -2.35 -3.23
N GLU A 37 -1.65 -2.70 -1.95
CA GLU A 37 -2.20 -3.97 -1.48
C GLU A 37 -3.58 -3.77 -0.85
N PHE A 38 -4.54 -4.58 -1.32
CA PHE A 38 -5.88 -4.70 -0.79
C PHE A 38 -6.00 -5.98 0.02
N TYR A 39 -6.56 -5.86 1.21
CA TYR A 39 -7.11 -7.02 1.91
C TYR A 39 -8.57 -7.20 1.51
N CYS A 40 -8.93 -8.44 1.25
CA CYS A 40 -10.24 -8.81 0.75
C CYS A 40 -10.68 -10.18 1.24
N ALA A 41 -11.99 -10.46 1.15
CA ALA A 41 -12.55 -11.74 1.56
C ALA A 41 -12.21 -12.89 0.59
N ASP A 42 -12.12 -12.58 -0.70
CA ASP A 42 -11.70 -13.54 -1.73
C ASP A 42 -10.86 -12.83 -2.81
N ALA A 43 -9.56 -13.15 -2.84
CA ALA A 43 -8.62 -12.49 -3.74
C ALA A 43 -8.87 -12.85 -5.21
N THR A 44 -9.42 -14.04 -5.49
CA THR A 44 -9.64 -14.52 -6.87
C THR A 44 -10.69 -13.68 -7.58
N ASN A 45 -11.85 -13.47 -6.96
CA ASN A 45 -12.95 -12.69 -7.51
C ASN A 45 -12.56 -11.21 -7.66
N VAL A 46 -11.92 -10.63 -6.63
CA VAL A 46 -11.54 -9.22 -6.68
C VAL A 46 -10.47 -8.99 -7.74
N ALA A 47 -9.41 -9.80 -7.78
CA ALA A 47 -8.36 -9.66 -8.78
C ALA A 47 -8.91 -9.79 -10.20
N ARG A 48 -9.79 -10.77 -10.47
CA ARG A 48 -10.43 -10.92 -11.80
C ARG A 48 -11.34 -9.75 -12.16
N ARG A 49 -12.14 -9.26 -11.21
CA ARG A 49 -13.04 -8.11 -11.43
C ARG A 49 -12.24 -6.85 -11.78
N PHE A 50 -11.17 -6.57 -11.03
CA PHE A 50 -10.31 -5.41 -11.26
C PHE A 50 -9.47 -5.58 -12.53
N ALA A 51 -8.94 -6.78 -12.78
CA ALA A 51 -8.20 -7.09 -14.01
C ALA A 51 -9.04 -6.78 -15.26
N TRP A 52 -10.27 -7.30 -15.31
CA TRP A 52 -11.17 -7.03 -16.42
C TRP A 52 -11.62 -5.57 -16.48
N GLY A 53 -12.09 -5.02 -15.37
CA GLY A 53 -12.66 -3.67 -15.32
C GLY A 53 -11.66 -2.55 -15.59
N LEU A 54 -10.38 -2.76 -15.27
CA LEU A 54 -9.32 -1.77 -15.45
C LEU A 54 -8.36 -2.11 -16.59
N GLY A 55 -8.56 -3.23 -17.29
CA GLY A 55 -7.66 -3.69 -18.35
C GLY A 55 -6.24 -4.01 -17.85
N MET A 56 -6.13 -4.67 -16.69
CA MET A 56 -4.85 -5.04 -16.09
C MET A 56 -4.59 -6.54 -16.24
N GLY A 57 -3.36 -6.92 -16.59
CA GLY A 57 -2.95 -8.31 -16.71
C GLY A 57 -2.43 -8.87 -15.39
N GLN A 58 -2.73 -10.13 -15.07
CA GLN A 58 -2.12 -10.80 -13.92
C GLN A 58 -0.65 -11.12 -14.22
N ILE A 59 0.26 -10.67 -13.38
CA ILE A 59 1.72 -10.82 -13.56
C ILE A 59 2.40 -11.67 -12.50
N GLY A 60 1.70 -11.99 -11.41
CA GLY A 60 2.25 -12.76 -10.30
C GLY A 60 1.16 -13.31 -9.41
N LYS A 61 1.50 -14.38 -8.70
CA LYS A 61 0.61 -14.99 -7.71
C LYS A 61 1.42 -15.68 -6.61
N SER A 62 0.79 -15.77 -5.45
CA SER A 62 1.20 -16.63 -4.35
C SER A 62 -0.04 -17.25 -3.74
N ASP A 63 -0.22 -18.55 -3.92
CA ASP A 63 -1.35 -19.34 -3.45
C ASP A 63 -0.89 -20.77 -3.12
N GLN A 64 -1.82 -21.67 -2.79
CA GLN A 64 -1.51 -23.07 -2.50
C GLN A 64 -0.71 -23.79 -3.62
N SER A 65 -0.93 -23.44 -4.89
CA SER A 65 -0.18 -24.04 -6.00
C SER A 65 1.29 -23.59 -6.05
N THR A 66 1.63 -22.55 -5.29
CA THR A 66 3.00 -22.06 -5.09
C THR A 66 3.58 -22.43 -3.71
N GLY A 67 2.87 -23.27 -2.95
CA GLY A 67 3.26 -23.67 -1.59
C GLY A 67 2.85 -22.71 -0.48
N ASN A 68 2.10 -21.63 -0.77
CA ASN A 68 1.57 -20.74 0.25
C ASN A 68 0.24 -21.29 0.80
N HIS A 69 0.26 -21.82 2.02
CA HIS A 69 -0.93 -22.31 2.73
C HIS A 69 -1.50 -21.30 3.73
N VAL A 70 -0.98 -20.06 3.76
CA VAL A 70 -1.38 -19.01 4.71
C VAL A 70 -2.39 -18.03 4.09
N SER A 71 -2.17 -17.66 2.83
CA SER A 71 -3.01 -16.70 2.11
C SER A 71 -3.01 -16.95 0.59
N ALA A 72 -3.96 -16.33 -0.10
CA ALA A 72 -3.94 -16.19 -1.56
C ALA A 72 -3.69 -14.73 -1.92
N SER A 73 -2.63 -14.47 -2.70
CA SER A 73 -2.25 -13.16 -3.20
C SER A 73 -2.11 -13.18 -4.72
N TYR A 74 -2.76 -12.23 -5.41
CA TYR A 74 -2.65 -12.05 -6.86
C TYR A 74 -2.22 -10.64 -7.20
N VAL A 75 -1.27 -10.52 -8.13
CA VAL A 75 -0.73 -9.24 -8.60
C VAL A 75 -1.22 -8.98 -10.02
N ILE A 76 -1.90 -7.86 -10.21
CA ILE A 76 -2.29 -7.37 -11.54
C ILE A 76 -1.58 -6.05 -11.86
N GLN A 77 -1.24 -5.85 -13.12
CA GLN A 77 -0.46 -4.70 -13.58
C GLN A 77 -0.99 -4.11 -14.89
N SER A 78 -0.95 -2.78 -15.00
CA SER A 78 -1.06 -2.02 -16.25
C SER A 78 -0.07 -0.87 -16.21
N GLY A 79 0.85 -0.83 -17.19
CA GLY A 79 2.00 0.07 -17.14
C GLY A 79 2.82 -0.14 -15.86
N GLU A 80 3.02 0.92 -15.08
CA GLU A 80 3.72 0.85 -13.78
C GLU A 80 2.79 0.62 -12.58
N VAL A 81 1.47 0.65 -12.77
CA VAL A 81 0.49 0.51 -11.68
C VAL A 81 0.35 -0.96 -11.33
N LYS A 82 0.67 -1.33 -10.08
CA LYS A 82 0.52 -2.68 -9.54
C LYS A 82 -0.50 -2.70 -8.41
N LEU A 83 -1.51 -3.56 -8.55
CA LEU A 83 -2.48 -3.84 -7.48
C LEU A 83 -2.28 -5.28 -7.01
N VAL A 84 -2.18 -5.45 -5.71
CA VAL A 84 -2.05 -6.75 -5.03
C VAL A 84 -3.34 -7.00 -4.26
N PHE A 85 -3.96 -8.16 -4.48
CA PHE A 85 -5.15 -8.57 -3.74
C PHE A 85 -4.80 -9.78 -2.89
N THR A 86 -4.89 -9.64 -1.58
CA THR A 86 -4.56 -10.68 -0.61
C THR A 86 -5.80 -11.05 0.20
N ALA A 87 -6.06 -12.35 0.34
CA ALA A 87 -7.12 -12.91 1.17
C ALA A 87 -6.54 -13.98 2.10
N PRO A 88 -6.88 -13.97 3.41
CA PRO A 88 -6.46 -15.03 4.33
C PRO A 88 -7.17 -16.33 3.98
N TYR A 89 -6.46 -17.46 4.05
CA TYR A 89 -7.14 -18.76 4.12
C TYR A 89 -7.80 -18.95 5.50
N ALA A 90 -8.51 -20.06 5.68
CA ALA A 90 -9.08 -20.43 6.97
C ALA A 90 -7.99 -20.53 8.05
N LEU A 91 -8.31 -20.06 9.26
CA LEU A 91 -7.36 -20.11 10.39
C LEU A 91 -7.15 -21.55 10.85
N GLU A 92 -8.25 -22.28 11.03
CA GLU A 92 -8.32 -23.64 11.58
C GLU A 92 -8.41 -24.70 10.46
N THR A 93 -7.43 -24.70 9.56
CA THR A 93 -7.31 -25.75 8.53
C THR A 93 -5.93 -26.38 8.60
N GLU A 94 -5.81 -27.63 8.13
CA GLU A 94 -4.52 -28.29 8.02
C GLU A 94 -3.63 -27.49 7.06
N LYS A 95 -2.51 -27.02 7.59
CA LYS A 95 -1.47 -26.29 6.86
C LYS A 95 -0.22 -27.15 6.83
N ALA A 96 0.62 -26.96 5.81
CA ALA A 96 1.95 -27.54 5.82
C ALA A 96 2.70 -27.09 7.10
N PRO A 97 3.50 -27.96 7.76
CA PRO A 97 4.15 -27.65 9.04
C PRO A 97 5.03 -26.40 9.02
N ASP A 98 5.56 -26.05 7.85
CA ASP A 98 6.45 -24.94 7.55
C ASP A 98 5.76 -23.83 6.73
N ALA A 99 4.43 -23.84 6.65
CA ALA A 99 3.65 -22.85 5.92
C ALA A 99 3.88 -21.43 6.48
N VAL A 100 4.69 -20.65 5.77
CA VAL A 100 4.92 -19.24 6.05
C VAL A 100 4.36 -18.38 4.93
N SER A 101 3.83 -17.22 5.28
CA SER A 101 3.46 -16.23 4.28
C SER A 101 4.73 -15.71 3.61
N PRO A 102 4.77 -15.59 2.27
CA PRO A 102 5.87 -14.94 1.58
C PRO A 102 5.88 -13.42 1.78
N ILE A 103 4.81 -12.84 2.35
CA ILE A 103 4.75 -11.44 2.75
C ILE A 103 5.22 -11.35 4.21
N PRO A 104 6.39 -10.75 4.49
CA PRO A 104 6.89 -10.61 5.85
C PRO A 104 5.92 -9.81 6.72
N GLY A 105 5.65 -10.27 7.94
CA GLY A 105 4.73 -9.61 8.87
C GLY A 105 3.25 -9.81 8.56
N TYR A 106 2.90 -10.67 7.60
CA TYR A 106 1.50 -11.04 7.36
C TYR A 106 0.91 -11.82 8.54
N ASP A 107 -0.18 -11.30 9.10
CA ASP A 107 -0.96 -11.95 10.15
C ASP A 107 -2.37 -12.30 9.60
N PRO A 108 -2.73 -13.59 9.49
CA PRO A 108 -4.02 -14.01 8.97
C PRO A 108 -5.19 -13.63 9.89
N GLU A 109 -5.01 -13.57 11.21
CA GLU A 109 -6.07 -13.15 12.13
C GLU A 109 -6.35 -11.65 11.98
N PHE A 110 -5.29 -10.86 11.91
CA PHE A 110 -5.41 -9.42 11.63
C PHE A 110 -6.09 -9.20 10.27
N ALA A 111 -5.70 -9.95 9.23
CA ALA A 111 -6.30 -9.84 7.92
C ALA A 111 -7.81 -10.12 7.94
N GLN A 112 -8.26 -11.17 8.65
CA GLN A 112 -9.69 -11.44 8.81
C GLN A 112 -10.41 -10.32 9.57
N LYS A 113 -9.86 -9.86 10.70
CA LYS A 113 -10.43 -8.75 11.49
C LYS A 113 -10.53 -7.47 10.67
N PHE A 114 -9.51 -7.18 9.85
CA PHE A 114 -9.48 -6.03 8.95
C PHE A 114 -10.59 -6.10 7.90
N VAL A 115 -10.72 -7.23 7.20
CA VAL A 115 -11.77 -7.44 6.18
C VAL A 115 -13.17 -7.38 6.80
N MET A 116 -13.37 -7.96 7.99
CA MET A 116 -14.66 -7.89 8.69
C MET A 116 -15.04 -6.46 9.11
N LYS A 117 -14.04 -5.64 9.45
CA LYS A 117 -14.26 -4.26 9.87
C LYS A 117 -14.46 -3.30 8.70
N HIS A 118 -13.77 -3.52 7.59
CA HIS A 118 -13.66 -2.54 6.50
C HIS A 118 -14.20 -3.01 5.15
N GLY A 119 -14.51 -4.30 4.99
CA GLY A 119 -14.81 -4.89 3.69
C GLY A 119 -13.57 -4.99 2.79
N LEU A 120 -13.74 -4.76 1.49
CA LEU A 120 -12.62 -4.59 0.56
C LEU A 120 -11.96 -3.23 0.79
N ALA A 121 -10.71 -3.21 1.24
CA ALA A 121 -10.00 -1.96 1.52
C ALA A 121 -8.48 -2.07 1.30
N VAL A 122 -7.85 -0.93 1.06
CA VAL A 122 -6.38 -0.81 0.97
C VAL A 122 -5.78 -1.06 2.35
N ARG A 123 -4.88 -2.03 2.45
CA ARG A 123 -4.12 -2.34 3.66
C ARG A 123 -2.75 -1.66 3.66
N ALA A 124 -2.07 -1.67 2.51
CA ALA A 124 -0.71 -1.16 2.40
C ALA A 124 -0.53 -0.31 1.12
N VAL A 125 0.19 0.79 1.28
CA VAL A 125 0.66 1.65 0.20
C VAL A 125 2.18 1.48 0.11
N GLY A 126 2.64 0.71 -0.86
CA GLY A 126 4.06 0.42 -1.03
C GLY A 126 4.76 1.51 -1.84
N ILE A 127 5.88 2.01 -1.34
CA ILE A 127 6.80 2.91 -2.04
C ILE A 127 8.14 2.22 -2.28
N LEU A 128 8.74 2.50 -3.42
CA LEU A 128 10.11 2.11 -3.73
C LEU A 128 11.06 3.14 -3.12
N VAL A 129 12.05 2.64 -2.37
CA VAL A 129 13.06 3.44 -1.69
C VAL A 129 14.45 2.87 -1.98
N GLY A 130 15.49 3.68 -1.77
CA GLY A 130 16.88 3.25 -1.97
C GLY A 130 17.30 2.07 -1.08
N ASP A 131 16.92 2.11 0.20
CA ASP A 131 17.13 1.01 1.16
C ASP A 131 15.94 0.95 2.15
N ALA A 132 15.20 -0.16 2.13
CA ALA A 132 14.01 -0.35 2.96
C ALA A 132 14.32 -0.41 4.46
N LYS A 133 15.47 -0.95 4.85
CA LYS A 133 15.89 -1.02 6.26
C LYS A 133 16.22 0.39 6.76
N ALA A 134 17.02 1.14 6.00
CA ALA A 134 17.37 2.52 6.36
C ALA A 134 16.12 3.42 6.41
N ALA A 135 15.18 3.25 5.47
CA ALA A 135 13.92 3.97 5.46
C ALA A 135 13.06 3.68 6.72
N TYR A 136 12.98 2.41 7.14
CA TYR A 136 12.28 2.01 8.37
C TYR A 136 12.94 2.63 9.60
N GLU A 137 14.25 2.48 9.76
CA GLU A 137 15.00 3.01 10.92
C GLU A 137 14.87 4.54 11.02
N SER A 138 15.03 5.25 9.91
CA SER A 138 14.85 6.71 9.84
C SER A 138 13.41 7.13 10.18
N SER A 139 12.42 6.35 9.73
CA SER A 139 11.00 6.61 10.04
C SER A 139 10.72 6.46 11.54
N VAL A 140 11.13 5.35 12.15
CA VAL A 140 10.90 5.07 13.58
C VAL A 140 11.60 6.09 14.47
N GLN A 141 12.85 6.47 14.15
CA GLN A 141 13.58 7.52 14.87
C GLN A 141 12.88 8.88 14.83
N ASN A 142 12.03 9.11 13.82
CA ASN A 142 11.27 10.35 13.64
C ASN A 142 9.77 10.20 13.98
N GLY A 143 9.39 9.17 14.76
CA GLY A 143 8.03 9.00 15.29
C GLY A 143 7.12 8.06 14.49
N GLY A 144 7.65 7.38 13.47
CA GLY A 144 6.95 6.27 12.82
C GLY A 144 6.72 5.10 13.77
N VAL A 145 5.58 4.42 13.63
CA VAL A 145 5.24 3.23 14.42
C VAL A 145 5.50 1.99 13.56
N GLY A 146 6.34 1.09 14.09
CA GLY A 146 6.75 -0.16 13.45
C GLY A 146 6.00 -1.37 13.95
#